data_AF-A0A9E3LGX1-F1
#
_entry.id   AF-A0A9E3LGX1-F1
#
_cell.length_a   1.000
_cell.length_b   1.000
_cell.length_c   1.000
_cell.angle_alpha   90.00
_cell.angle_beta   90.00
_cell.angle_gamma   90.00
#
_symmetry.space_group_name_H-M   'P 1'
#
loop_
_entity.id
_entity.type
_entity.pdbx_description
1 polymer ?
#
loop_
_entity_poly.entity_id
_entity_poly.type
_entity_poly.pdbx_seq_one_letter_code
_entity_poly.pdbx_strand_id
1 'polypeptide(L)'
;FKGKERIQYIHVLCLRSWRIIRGKRFYLHGLPKKIAQKEQTDFAMILWLSDQIIKNQNINSSKIKNMANKKLNHDYLPHTLLNLFKVQSSVYKKEFSLVN
;
A
#
# COMPACT_ATOMS: atom_id res chain seq x y z
N PHE A 1 22.93 -30.55 -10.17
CA PHE A 1 22.48 -29.25 -10.71
C PHE A 1 21.92 -28.40 -9.58
N LYS A 2 22.58 -27.28 -9.27
CA LYS A 2 22.36 -26.41 -8.11
C LYS A 2 21.05 -25.61 -8.26
N GLY A 3 20.20 -25.68 -7.22
CA GLY A 3 19.33 -24.60 -6.72
C GLY A 3 18.35 -23.94 -7.68
N LYS A 4 17.06 -24.25 -7.53
CA LYS A 4 15.93 -23.43 -8.02
C LYS A 4 16.16 -21.96 -7.65
N GLU A 5 16.38 -21.10 -8.63
CA GLU A 5 16.24 -19.66 -8.49
C GLU A 5 14.80 -19.37 -8.04
N ARG A 6 14.60 -19.01 -6.77
CA ARG A 6 13.26 -18.59 -6.31
C ARG A 6 13.00 -17.22 -6.91
N ILE A 7 11.89 -17.11 -7.64
CA ILE A 7 11.45 -15.88 -8.30
C ILE A 7 11.16 -14.81 -7.23
N GLN A 8 11.63 -13.58 -7.45
CA GLN A 8 11.28 -12.43 -6.61
C GLN A 8 9.96 -11.84 -7.08
N TYR A 9 9.00 -11.68 -6.17
CA TYR A 9 7.69 -11.10 -6.46
C TYR A 9 7.28 -10.08 -5.40
N ILE A 10 6.58 -9.06 -5.86
CA ILE A 10 5.95 -8.00 -5.05
C ILE A 10 4.51 -7.95 -5.51
N HIS A 11 3.57 -8.16 -4.60
CA HIS A 11 2.15 -7.99 -4.85
C HIS A 11 1.61 -6.85 -3.99
N VAL A 12 0.98 -5.88 -4.65
CA VAL A 12 0.20 -4.84 -3.98
C VAL A 12 -1.24 -5.01 -4.40
N LEU A 13 -2.11 -5.25 -3.43
CA LEU A 13 -3.55 -5.30 -3.64
C LEU A 13 -4.21 -4.14 -2.90
N CYS A 14 -4.85 -3.24 -3.64
CA CYS A 14 -5.67 -2.18 -3.07
C CYS A 14 -7.14 -2.60 -3.16
N LEU A 15 -7.71 -2.99 -2.02
CA LEU A 15 -9.11 -3.34 -1.90
C LEU A 15 -9.89 -2.09 -1.54
N ARG A 16 -10.72 -1.62 -2.47
CA ARG A 16 -11.71 -0.59 -2.17
C ARG A 16 -12.98 -1.29 -1.73
N SER A 17 -13.52 -0.89 -0.57
CA SER A 17 -14.84 -1.36 -0.15
C SER A 17 -15.87 -0.78 -1.12
N TRP A 18 -16.42 -1.61 -2.00
CA TRP A 18 -17.61 -1.27 -2.78
C TRP A 18 -18.85 -1.38 -1.89
N ARG A 19 -18.86 -0.66 -0.77
CA ARG A 19 -20.09 -0.52 0.01
C ARG A 19 -20.95 0.52 -0.70
N ILE A 20 -21.98 0.02 -1.38
CA ILE A 20 -23.14 0.82 -1.71
C ILE A 20 -23.71 1.30 -0.38
N ILE A 21 -23.54 2.58 -0.09
CA ILE A 21 -24.15 3.22 1.07
C ILE A 21 -25.67 3.18 0.84
N ARG A 22 -26.36 2.26 1.52
CA ARG A 22 -27.82 2.33 1.68
C ARG A 22 -28.10 3.04 3.00
N GLY A 23 -27.94 4.36 3.00
CA GLY A 23 -28.13 5.21 4.19
C GLY A 23 -28.35 6.68 3.81
N LYS A 24 -29.54 7.21 4.14
CA LYS A 24 -30.06 8.58 3.96
C LYS A 24 -29.48 9.36 2.75
N ARG A 25 -30.14 9.19 1.60
CA ARG A 25 -30.20 10.11 0.43
C ARG A 25 -28.99 10.19 -0.53
N PHE A 26 -27.93 9.40 -0.35
CA PHE A 26 -26.83 9.35 -1.34
C PHE A 26 -26.66 7.94 -1.88
N TYR A 27 -26.79 7.80 -3.20
CA TYR A 27 -26.48 6.58 -3.96
C TYR A 27 -25.19 6.84 -4.75
N LEU A 28 -24.45 5.77 -5.10
CA LEU A 28 -23.21 5.79 -5.90
C LEU A 28 -21.94 6.24 -5.13
N HIS A 29 -20.85 6.43 -5.88
CA HIS A 29 -19.55 6.89 -5.42
C HIS A 29 -19.21 8.23 -6.09
N GLY A 30 -18.19 8.94 -5.58
CA GLY A 30 -17.66 10.14 -6.24
C GLY A 30 -18.06 11.47 -5.60
N LEU A 31 -18.47 11.47 -4.33
CA LEU A 31 -18.63 12.72 -3.59
C LEU A 31 -17.28 13.45 -3.47
N PRO A 32 -17.27 14.79 -3.52
CA PRO A 32 -16.09 15.57 -3.18
C PRO A 32 -15.53 15.14 -1.82
N LYS A 33 -14.20 14.98 -1.71
CA LYS A 33 -13.53 14.42 -0.51
C LYS A 33 -13.96 15.09 0.81
N LYS A 34 -14.32 16.38 0.79
CA LYS A 34 -14.78 17.14 1.96
C LYS A 34 -16.14 16.68 2.52
N ILE A 35 -17.00 16.12 1.69
CA ILE A 35 -18.36 15.66 2.07
C ILE A 35 -18.54 14.15 1.86
N ALA A 36 -17.51 13.46 1.37
CA ALA A 36 -17.52 12.02 1.19
C ALA A 36 -17.61 11.31 2.55
N GLN A 37 -18.49 10.32 2.63
CA GLN A 37 -18.56 9.45 3.80
C GLN A 37 -17.31 8.57 3.89
N LYS A 38 -16.99 8.09 5.10
CA LYS A 38 -15.80 7.27 5.35
C LYS A 38 -15.74 6.05 4.44
N GLU A 39 -16.88 5.44 4.15
CA GLU A 39 -17.03 4.29 3.26
C GLU A 39 -16.54 4.55 1.83
N GLN A 40 -16.58 5.80 1.35
CA GLN A 40 -16.09 6.16 0.01
C GLN A 40 -14.58 6.45 -0.01
N THR A 41 -13.97 6.67 1.15
CA THR A 41 -12.56 7.09 1.31
C THR A 41 -11.68 6.09 2.03
N ASP A 42 -12.27 5.12 2.75
CA ASP A 42 -11.57 4.07 3.45
C ASP A 42 -11.31 2.89 2.49
N PHE A 43 -10.04 2.56 2.32
CA PHE A 43 -9.57 1.46 1.50
C PHE A 43 -8.58 0.62 2.30
N ALA A 44 -8.54 -0.67 2.00
CA ALA A 44 -7.55 -1.58 2.57
C ALA A 44 -6.42 -1.78 1.55
N MET A 45 -5.17 -1.75 2.00
CA MET A 45 -4.02 -2.15 1.20
C MET A 45 -3.38 -3.38 1.80
N ILE A 46 -3.05 -4.34 0.94
CA ILE A 46 -2.28 -5.53 1.29
C ILE A 46 -0.99 -5.45 0.49
N LEU A 47 0.14 -5.45 1.21
CA LEU A 47 1.48 -5.55 0.64
C LEU A 47 2.04 -6.93 0.96
N TRP A 48 2.37 -7.69 -0.08
CA TRP A 48 3.01 -8.99 0.05
C TRP A 48 4.36 -8.98 -0.65
N LEU A 49 5.40 -9.33 0.10
CA LEU A 49 6.80 -9.36 -0.32
C LEU A 49 7.32 -10.78 -0.17
N SER A 50 8.06 -11.28 -1.16
CA SER A 50 8.75 -12.57 -1.03
C SER A 50 9.88 -12.48 0.01
N ASP A 51 10.19 -13.61 0.67
CA ASP A 51 11.28 -13.70 1.65
C ASP A 51 12.62 -13.22 1.09
N GLN A 52 12.83 -13.40 -0.22
CA GLN A 52 14.06 -13.00 -0.90
C GLN A 52 14.15 -11.48 -1.08
N ILE A 53 13.04 -10.80 -1.37
CA ILE A 53 13.00 -9.33 -1.39
C ILE A 53 13.28 -8.78 0.01
N ILE A 54 12.64 -9.36 1.03
CA ILE A 54 12.84 -8.95 2.43
C ILE A 54 14.32 -9.07 2.83
N LYS A 55 14.96 -10.19 2.48
CA LYS A 55 16.39 -10.41 2.76
C LYS A 55 17.31 -9.52 1.93
N ASN A 56 17.15 -9.49 0.61
CA ASN A 56 18.06 -8.79 -0.29
C ASN A 56 18.03 -7.27 -0.13
N GLN A 57 16.90 -6.72 0.33
CA GLN A 57 16.74 -5.29 0.55
C GLN A 57 16.77 -4.91 2.05
N ASN A 58 17.11 -5.85 2.95
CA ASN A 58 17.15 -5.63 4.41
C ASN A 58 15.89 -4.98 4.99
N ILE A 59 14.72 -5.39 4.50
CA ILE A 59 13.44 -4.78 4.87
C ILE A 59 13.10 -5.13 6.32
N ASN A 60 12.74 -4.13 7.12
CA ASN A 60 12.30 -4.36 8.50
C ASN A 60 10.80 -4.70 8.53
N SER A 61 10.50 -5.99 8.49
CA SER A 61 9.14 -6.50 8.56
C SER A 61 8.38 -6.08 9.83
N SER A 62 9.08 -5.84 10.95
CA SER A 62 8.45 -5.36 12.19
C SER A 62 7.94 -3.93 12.03
N LYS A 63 8.70 -3.06 11.36
CA LYS A 63 8.27 -1.69 11.04
C LYS A 63 7.02 -1.69 10.17
N ILE A 64 6.96 -2.53 9.14
CA ILE A 64 5.80 -2.66 8.26
C ILE A 64 4.56 -3.09 9.06
N LYS A 65 4.69 -4.12 9.91
CA LYS A 65 3.59 -4.58 10.77
C LYS A 65 3.10 -3.49 11.72
N ASN A 66 4.00 -2.69 12.30
CA ASN A 66 3.62 -1.57 13.16
C ASN A 66 2.90 -0.45 12.40
N MET A 67 3.20 -0.26 11.12
CA MET A 67 2.50 0.72 10.29
C MET A 67 1.14 0.24 9.78
N ALA A 68 0.95 -1.08 9.63
CA ALA A 68 -0.32 -1.66 9.19
C ALA A 68 -1.50 -1.31 10.11
N ASN A 69 -1.23 -1.06 11.40
CA ASN A 69 -2.24 -0.66 12.39
C ASN A 69 -2.46 0.86 12.45
N LYS A 70 -1.76 1.65 11.65
CA LYS A 70 -1.88 3.12 11.62
C LYS A 70 -2.77 3.56 10.47
N LYS A 71 -3.35 4.75 10.60
CA LYS A 71 -4.10 5.38 9.52
C LYS A 71 -3.12 5.85 8.43
N LEU A 72 -3.17 5.17 7.29
CA LEU A 72 -2.38 5.49 6.10
C LEU A 72 -3.27 6.14 5.03
N ASN A 73 -2.64 6.81 4.07
CA ASN A 73 -3.30 7.43 2.93
C ASN A 73 -2.69 6.93 1.60
N HIS A 74 -3.23 7.40 0.47
CA HIS A 74 -2.78 6.98 -0.86
C HIS A 74 -1.33 7.37 -1.19
N ASP A 75 -0.75 8.35 -0.49
CA ASP A 75 0.61 8.82 -0.76
C ASP A 75 1.63 7.73 -0.45
N TYR A 76 1.32 6.79 0.45
CA TYR A 76 2.25 5.73 0.84
C TYR A 76 2.57 4.74 -0.29
N LEU A 77 1.61 4.47 -1.17
CA LEU A 77 1.77 3.47 -2.22
C LEU A 77 2.86 3.82 -3.24
N PRO A 78 2.81 4.98 -3.93
CA PRO A 78 3.81 5.32 -4.94
C PRO A 78 5.21 5.42 -4.34
N HIS A 79 5.37 6.02 -3.15
CA HIS A 79 6.69 6.13 -2.50
C HIS A 79 7.24 4.77 -2.05
N THR A 80 6.38 3.85 -1.61
CA THR A 80 6.79 2.47 -1.31
C THR A 80 7.25 1.72 -2.56
N LEU A 81 6.56 1.88 -3.69
CA LEU A 81 6.97 1.26 -4.97
C LEU A 81 8.29 1.85 -5.48
N LEU A 82 8.45 3.18 -5.44
CA LEU A 82 9.69 3.84 -5.83
C LEU A 82 10.89 3.32 -5.01
N ASN A 83 10.71 3.12 -3.71
CA ASN A 83 11.76 2.56 -2.85
C ASN A 83 12.06 1.09 -3.19
N LEU A 84 11.02 0.25 -3.31
CA LEU A 84 11.17 -1.18 -3.65
C LEU A 84 11.91 -1.42 -4.98
N PHE A 85 11.67 -0.55 -5.96
CA PHE A 85 12.31 -0.61 -7.28
C PHE A 85 13.60 0.23 -7.39
N LYS A 86 14.05 0.85 -6.29
CA LYS A 86 15.25 1.71 -6.23
C LYS A 86 15.25 2.83 -7.27
N VAL A 87 14.08 3.40 -7.56
CA VAL A 87 13.93 4.50 -8.52
C VAL A 87 14.33 5.81 -7.85
N GLN A 88 15.34 6.48 -8.40
CA GLN A 88 15.71 7.83 -7.99
C GLN A 88 14.78 8.84 -8.65
N SER A 89 14.11 9.66 -7.84
CA SER A 89 13.17 10.66 -8.33
C SER A 89 13.12 11.85 -7.39
N SER A 90 13.03 13.06 -7.94
CA SER A 90 12.90 14.30 -7.16
C SER A 90 11.60 14.38 -6.36
N VAL A 91 10.57 13.62 -6.76
CA VAL A 91 9.30 13.56 -6.03
C VAL A 91 9.32 12.53 -4.90
N TYR A 92 10.34 11.69 -4.78
CA TYR A 92 10.40 10.66 -3.74
C TYR A 92 10.50 11.27 -2.35
N LYS A 93 9.62 10.81 -1.44
CA LYS A 93 9.55 11.22 -0.05
C LYS A 93 9.64 10.02 0.86
N LYS A 94 10.72 9.94 1.64
CA LYS A 94 11.05 8.78 2.49
C LYS A 94 10.02 8.54 3.59
N GLU A 95 9.39 9.59 4.09
CA GLU A 95 8.36 9.56 5.12
C GLU A 95 7.09 8.80 4.69
N PHE A 96 6.84 8.71 3.38
CA PHE A 96 5.71 7.97 2.82
C PHE A 96 6.09 6.55 2.35
N SER A 97 7.32 6.10 2.59
CA SER A 97 7.69 4.71 2.27
C SER A 97 7.39 3.77 3.44
N LEU A 98 6.63 2.70 3.17
CA LEU A 98 6.38 1.63 4.15
C LEU A 98 7.60 0.73 4.36
N VAL A 99 8.40 0.56 3.31
CA VAL A 99 9.69 -0.16 3.37
C VAL A 99 10.82 0.81 3.69
N ASN A 100 11.88 0.32 4.32
CA ASN A 100 12.82 1.16 5.08
C ASN A 100 14.27 0.74 4.92
#